data_AF-V4YAU6-F1
#
_entry.id   AF-V4YAU6-F1
#
_cell.length_a   1.000
_cell.length_b   1.000
_cell.length_c   1.000
_cell.angle_alpha   90.00
_cell.angle_beta   90.00
_cell.angle_gamma   90.00
#
_symmetry.space_group_name_H-M   'P 1'
#
loop_
_entity.id
_entity.type
_entity.pdbx_description
1 polymer ?
#
loop_
_entity_poly.entity_id
_entity_poly.type
_entity_poly.pdbx_seq_one_letter_code
_entity_poly.pdbx_strand_id
1 'polypeptide(L)'
;MIGACPDCGDGAASETPRDGDGETVDDHGGELAIKQLRNGSRLVGCTRYPDCEYSLPLPRRGDIEITDDHCEEHDLPELVVHSDDDDEPWDLGCPICNYREYQARQNGSALEAINGIGEKTAEKLQTAGIEDVEGLKDANPDEVAEEVDGVGVDTVRDWQADPD
;
A
#
# COMPACT_ATOMS: atom_id res chain seq x y z
N MET A 1 -12.21 -14.50 -7.00
CA MET A 1 -10.78 -14.50 -6.62
C MET A 1 -10.05 -13.80 -7.74
N ILE A 2 -9.10 -12.93 -7.42
CA ILE A 2 -8.42 -12.09 -8.42
C ILE A 2 -6.91 -12.33 -8.45
N GLY A 3 -6.37 -13.25 -7.66
CA GLY A 3 -4.95 -13.62 -7.69
C GLY A 3 -4.39 -13.88 -6.30
N ALA A 4 -3.08 -14.10 -6.21
CA ALA A 4 -2.40 -14.43 -4.95
C ALA A 4 -2.29 -13.22 -4.02
N CYS A 5 -2.38 -13.46 -2.71
CA CYS A 5 -2.12 -12.45 -1.70
C CYS A 5 -0.60 -12.29 -1.52
N PRO A 6 -0.04 -11.09 -1.69
CA PRO A 6 1.40 -10.87 -1.54
C PRO A 6 1.92 -11.17 -0.13
N ASP A 7 1.06 -11.06 0.88
CA ASP A 7 1.41 -11.32 2.29
C ASP A 7 1.37 -12.81 2.67
N CYS A 8 0.69 -13.64 1.87
CA CYS A 8 0.57 -15.08 2.13
C CYS A 8 1.50 -15.94 1.26
N GLY A 9 2.18 -15.35 0.27
CA GLY A 9 3.06 -16.05 -0.67
C GLY A 9 2.30 -16.82 -1.75
N ASP A 10 3.05 -17.27 -2.77
CA ASP A 10 2.56 -18.11 -3.86
C ASP A 10 2.20 -19.49 -3.31
N GLY A 11 0.92 -19.69 -3.00
CA GLY A 11 0.37 -21.01 -2.75
C GLY A 11 0.10 -21.74 -4.06
N ALA A 12 1.11 -21.99 -4.90
CA ALA A 12 0.93 -22.84 -6.08
C ALA A 12 2.10 -23.83 -6.31
N ALA A 13 1.91 -25.01 -5.71
CA ALA A 13 2.23 -26.32 -6.26
C ALA A 13 3.69 -26.68 -6.58
N SER A 14 4.21 -27.67 -5.84
CA SER A 14 5.02 -28.73 -6.46
C SER A 14 4.45 -30.09 -6.08
N GLU A 15 3.81 -30.71 -7.08
CA GLU A 15 3.32 -32.08 -7.08
C GLU A 15 4.44 -33.11 -6.87
N THR A 16 4.30 -33.99 -5.87
CA THR A 16 4.36 -35.47 -6.00
C THR A 16 4.15 -36.14 -4.63
N PRO A 17 3.42 -37.27 -4.55
CA PRO A 17 3.07 -37.91 -3.29
C PRO A 17 4.28 -38.65 -2.72
N ARG A 18 4.60 -38.41 -1.44
CA ARG A 18 5.53 -39.25 -0.68
C ARG A 18 4.85 -39.69 0.60
N ASP A 19 4.51 -40.97 0.63
CA ASP A 19 4.23 -41.77 1.81
C ASP A 19 5.13 -41.32 2.98
N GLY A 20 4.53 -40.86 4.08
CA GLY A 20 5.29 -40.53 5.29
C GLY A 20 4.54 -39.60 6.24
N ASP A 21 4.14 -40.15 7.38
CA ASP A 21 3.79 -39.47 8.63
C ASP A 21 4.67 -38.21 8.84
N GLY A 22 4.04 -37.04 8.76
CA GLY A 22 4.71 -35.75 8.83
C GLY A 22 3.68 -34.64 8.86
N GLU A 23 3.47 -34.10 10.04
CA GLU A 23 2.58 -33.00 10.38
C GLU A 23 2.90 -31.81 9.44
N THR A 24 2.07 -31.60 8.41
CA THR A 24 2.29 -30.54 7.42
C THR A 24 2.10 -29.20 8.11
N VAL A 25 3.22 -28.48 8.31
CA VAL A 25 3.20 -27.05 8.61
C VAL A 25 2.30 -26.37 7.59
N ASP A 26 1.26 -25.71 8.10
CA ASP A 26 0.24 -24.99 7.37
C ASP A 26 0.80 -24.15 6.20
N ASP A 27 0.80 -24.77 5.03
CA ASP A 27 0.94 -24.15 3.72
C ASP A 27 -0.35 -23.37 3.47
N HIS A 28 -0.31 -22.08 3.80
CA HIS A 28 -1.51 -21.27 3.67
C HIS A 28 -1.33 -20.24 2.55
N GLY A 29 -1.46 -20.73 1.32
CA GLY A 29 -1.77 -19.91 0.15
C GLY A 29 -3.00 -19.05 0.42
N GLY A 30 -2.81 -17.74 0.46
CA GLY A 30 -3.88 -16.75 0.57
C GLY A 30 -4.17 -16.16 -0.80
N GLU A 31 -5.44 -15.95 -1.11
CA GLU A 31 -5.87 -15.37 -2.37
C GLU A 31 -6.63 -14.07 -2.13
N LEU A 32 -6.57 -13.14 -3.09
CA LEU A 32 -7.27 -11.87 -3.05
C LEU A 32 -8.68 -11.99 -3.62
N ALA A 33 -9.62 -11.31 -2.98
CA ALA A 33 -11.00 -11.21 -3.45
C ALA A 33 -11.55 -9.80 -3.28
N ILE A 34 -12.37 -9.34 -4.23
CA ILE A 34 -13.17 -8.12 -4.08
C ILE A 34 -14.31 -8.42 -3.10
N LYS A 35 -14.40 -7.64 -2.02
CA LYS A 35 -15.40 -7.79 -0.97
C LYS A 35 -16.14 -6.47 -0.78
N GLN A 36 -17.44 -6.57 -0.52
CA GLN A 36 -18.27 -5.45 -0.06
C GLN A 36 -18.53 -5.60 1.44
N LEU A 37 -18.21 -4.56 2.20
CA LEU A 37 -18.44 -4.50 3.64
C LEU A 37 -19.87 -4.02 3.95
N ARG A 38 -20.35 -4.31 5.16
CA ARG A 38 -21.71 -3.97 5.62
C ARG A 38 -22.00 -2.47 5.64
N ASN A 39 -20.96 -1.65 5.78
CA ASN A 39 -21.01 -0.19 5.74
C ASN A 39 -21.07 0.38 4.30
N GLY A 40 -21.09 -0.48 3.28
CA GLY A 40 -21.13 -0.10 1.87
C GLY A 40 -19.76 0.22 1.25
N SER A 41 -18.65 0.13 1.99
CA SER A 41 -17.31 0.24 1.38
C SER A 41 -16.91 -1.05 0.67
N ARG A 42 -16.07 -0.93 -0.35
CA ARG A 42 -15.50 -2.06 -1.09
C ARG A 42 -13.99 -2.10 -0.93
N LEU A 43 -13.43 -3.29 -1.00
CA LEU A 43 -11.99 -3.52 -0.92
C LEU A 43 -11.60 -4.80 -1.66
N VAL A 44 -10.34 -4.88 -2.07
CA VAL A 44 -9.67 -6.16 -2.30
C VAL A 44 -9.12 -6.63 -0.96
N GLY A 45 -9.34 -7.87 -0.56
CA GLY A 45 -8.76 -8.39 0.68
C GLY A 45 -8.49 -9.88 0.64
N CYS A 46 -7.54 -10.32 1.46
CA CYS A 46 -7.17 -11.73 1.58
C CYS A 46 -8.36 -12.58 2.04
N THR A 47 -8.54 -13.77 1.46
CA THR A 47 -9.56 -14.73 1.89
C THR A 47 -9.30 -15.36 3.24
N ARG A 48 -8.07 -15.26 3.73
CA ARG A 48 -7.67 -15.79 5.03
C ARG A 48 -8.00 -14.88 6.21
N TYR A 49 -8.66 -13.74 6.02
CA TYR A 49 -9.11 -12.92 7.16
C TYR A 49 -9.92 -13.77 8.17
N PRO A 50 -9.58 -13.74 9.48
CA PRO A 50 -8.70 -12.78 10.16
C PRO A 50 -7.21 -13.16 10.23
N ASP A 51 -6.80 -14.33 9.75
CA ASP A 51 -5.41 -14.80 9.79
C ASP A 51 -4.45 -14.01 8.88
N CYS A 52 -4.98 -13.31 7.88
CA CYS A 52 -4.25 -12.31 7.09
C CYS A 52 -5.17 -11.09 6.85
N GLU A 53 -4.72 -9.91 7.26
CA GLU A 53 -5.49 -8.66 7.23
C GLU A 53 -5.19 -7.77 6.00
N TYR A 54 -4.41 -8.29 5.05
CA TYR A 54 -4.08 -7.58 3.82
C TYR A 54 -5.34 -7.12 3.09
N SER A 55 -5.42 -5.80 2.84
CA SER A 55 -6.55 -5.20 2.13
C SER A 55 -6.17 -3.90 1.40
N LEU A 56 -6.89 -3.65 0.30
CA LEU A 56 -6.73 -2.48 -0.55
C LEU A 56 -8.11 -1.82 -0.73
N PRO A 57 -8.28 -0.52 -0.41
CA PRO A 57 -9.55 0.16 -0.58
C PRO A 57 -9.91 0.28 -2.07
N LEU A 58 -11.20 0.13 -2.37
CA LEU A 58 -11.74 0.34 -3.71
C LEU A 58 -12.78 1.47 -3.72
N PRO A 59 -13.03 2.09 -4.89
CA PRO A 59 -14.11 3.07 -5.06
C PRO A 59 -15.43 2.54 -4.54
N ARG A 60 -16.22 3.40 -3.89
CA ARG A 60 -17.51 3.00 -3.29
C ARG A 60 -18.69 2.96 -4.26
N ARG A 61 -18.60 3.66 -5.40
CA ARG A 61 -19.66 3.81 -6.41
C ARG A 61 -19.23 3.23 -7.76
N GLY A 62 -20.19 2.96 -8.62
CA GLY A 62 -19.98 2.30 -9.90
C GLY A 62 -19.83 0.77 -9.80
N ASP A 63 -19.96 0.06 -10.91
CA ASP A 63 -19.70 -1.38 -11.02
C ASP A 63 -18.22 -1.65 -11.32
N ILE A 64 -17.67 -2.73 -10.77
CA ILE A 64 -16.25 -3.09 -10.97
C ILE A 64 -16.20 -4.26 -11.95
N GLU A 65 -15.62 -4.01 -13.11
CA GLU A 65 -15.27 -5.02 -14.10
C GLU A 65 -13.83 -5.50 -13.86
N ILE A 66 -13.63 -6.82 -13.95
CA ILE A 66 -12.31 -7.45 -13.91
C ILE A 66 -11.93 -7.72 -15.37
N THR A 67 -10.83 -7.17 -15.85
CA THR A 67 -10.38 -7.33 -17.23
C THR A 67 -9.51 -8.58 -17.40
N ASP A 68 -9.26 -8.95 -18.66
CA ASP A 68 -8.30 -10.01 -19.01
C ASP A 68 -6.84 -9.53 -18.99
N ASP A 69 -6.59 -8.22 -18.95
CA ASP A 69 -5.26 -7.63 -18.86
C ASP A 69 -4.71 -7.76 -17.43
N HIS A 70 -3.43 -8.11 -17.30
CA HIS A 70 -2.79 -8.38 -16.02
C HIS A 70 -1.57 -7.48 -15.81
N CYS A 71 -1.36 -7.07 -14.56
CA CYS A 71 -0.21 -6.29 -14.15
C CYS A 71 1.08 -7.13 -14.22
N GLU A 72 2.08 -6.64 -14.95
CA GLU A 72 3.37 -7.32 -15.11
C GLU A 72 4.14 -7.49 -13.78
N GLU A 73 3.91 -6.62 -12.79
CA GLU A 73 4.61 -6.64 -11.50
C GLU A 73 3.95 -7.56 -10.47
N HIS A 74 2.62 -7.67 -10.50
CA HIS A 74 1.84 -8.29 -9.42
C HIS A 74 0.99 -9.49 -9.86
N ASP A 75 0.93 -9.77 -11.17
CA ASP A 75 0.11 -10.84 -11.76
C ASP A 75 -1.38 -10.77 -11.35
N LEU A 76 -1.87 -9.55 -11.11
CA LEU A 76 -3.27 -9.27 -10.79
C LEU A 76 -3.98 -8.65 -12.01
N PRO A 77 -5.26 -8.99 -12.24
CA PRO A 77 -6.03 -8.40 -13.32
C PRO A 77 -6.24 -6.91 -13.07
N GLU A 78 -6.31 -6.16 -14.16
CA GLU A 78 -6.68 -4.76 -14.13
C GLU A 78 -8.19 -4.62 -13.88
N LEU A 79 -8.56 -3.53 -13.19
CA LEU A 79 -9.95 -3.26 -12.86
C LEU A 79 -10.42 -2.01 -13.60
N VAL A 80 -11.64 -2.08 -14.14
CA VAL A 80 -12.32 -0.94 -14.76
C VAL A 80 -13.57 -0.63 -13.95
N VAL A 81 -13.85 0.66 -13.73
CA VAL A 81 -15.01 1.09 -12.94
C VAL A 81 -16.01 1.78 -13.85
N HIS A 82 -17.22 1.22 -13.92
CA HIS A 82 -18.36 1.78 -14.63
C HIS A 82 -19.20 2.63 -13.67
N SER A 83 -19.25 3.94 -13.87
CA SER A 83 -20.11 4.81 -13.06
C SER A 83 -21.59 4.56 -13.33
N ASP A 84 -22.45 4.93 -12.39
CA ASP A 84 -23.91 4.83 -12.53
C ASP A 84 -24.49 5.89 -13.51
N ASP A 85 -23.71 6.93 -13.80
CA ASP A 85 -23.99 7.99 -14.76
C ASP A 85 -23.47 7.60 -16.16
N ASP A 86 -23.92 8.28 -17.23
CA ASP A 86 -23.43 8.09 -18.63
C ASP A 86 -21.96 8.56 -18.85
N ASP A 87 -21.17 8.62 -17.78
CA ASP A 87 -19.74 8.90 -17.81
C ASP A 87 -18.96 7.69 -18.35
N GLU A 88 -17.84 7.98 -19.04
CA GLU A 88 -16.98 6.94 -19.61
C GLU A 88 -16.36 6.09 -18.47
N PRO A 89 -16.38 4.75 -18.58
CA PRO A 89 -15.71 3.90 -17.61
C PRO A 89 -14.23 4.27 -17.54
N TRP A 90 -13.68 4.23 -16.34
CA TRP A 90 -12.31 4.63 -16.11
C TRP A 90 -11.49 3.45 -15.58
N ASP A 91 -10.28 3.32 -16.12
CA ASP A 91 -9.33 2.29 -15.74
C ASP A 91 -8.75 2.60 -14.36
N LEU A 92 -9.07 1.75 -13.38
CA LEU A 92 -8.40 1.75 -12.08
C LEU A 92 -6.99 1.16 -12.21
N GLY A 93 -6.82 0.20 -13.12
CA GLY A 93 -5.60 -0.58 -13.32
C GLY A 93 -5.44 -1.68 -12.27
N CYS A 94 -4.20 -2.07 -11.99
CA CYS A 94 -3.88 -3.01 -10.92
C CYS A 94 -4.31 -2.44 -9.55
N PRO A 95 -5.06 -3.19 -8.71
CA PRO A 95 -5.48 -2.70 -7.40
C PRO A 95 -4.31 -2.40 -6.45
N ILE A 96 -3.17 -3.10 -6.58
CA ILE A 96 -1.97 -2.83 -5.77
C ILE A 96 -1.29 -1.54 -6.22
N CYS A 97 -1.01 -1.39 -7.52
CA CYS A 97 -0.38 -0.18 -8.04
C CYS A 97 -1.26 1.05 -7.79
N ASN A 98 -2.57 0.94 -8.02
CA ASN A 98 -3.52 2.00 -7.73
C ASN A 98 -3.48 2.42 -6.26
N TYR A 99 -3.42 1.46 -5.34
CA TYR A 99 -3.33 1.77 -3.92
C TYR A 99 -2.02 2.44 -3.54
N ARG A 100 -0.88 2.01 -4.12
CA ARG A 100 0.42 2.67 -3.93
C ARG A 100 0.37 4.14 -4.37
N GLU A 101 -0.18 4.41 -5.55
CA GLU A 101 -0.36 5.77 -6.06
C GLU A 101 -1.32 6.59 -5.19
N TYR A 102 -2.40 5.97 -4.70
CA TYR A 102 -3.35 6.60 -3.80
C TYR A 102 -2.73 6.94 -2.44
N GLN A 103 -1.92 6.05 -1.87
CA GLN A 103 -1.16 6.31 -0.66
C GLN A 103 -0.16 7.45 -0.85
N ALA A 104 0.60 7.46 -1.95
CA ALA A 104 1.53 8.55 -2.27
C ALA A 104 0.81 9.91 -2.40
N ARG A 105 -0.43 9.91 -2.87
CA ARG A 105 -1.27 11.12 -2.95
C ARG A 105 -1.86 11.55 -1.60
N GLN A 106 -2.11 10.61 -0.69
CA GLN A 106 -2.74 10.91 0.60
C GLN A 106 -1.74 11.17 1.73
N ASN A 107 -0.60 10.48 1.73
CA ASN A 107 0.44 10.62 2.73
C ASN A 107 1.41 11.76 2.39
N GLY A 108 1.11 12.57 1.36
CA GLY A 108 2.04 13.53 0.80
C GLY A 108 3.45 12.93 0.64
N SER A 109 4.51 13.68 0.96
CA SER A 109 5.88 13.15 0.83
C SER A 109 6.14 12.03 1.85
N ALA A 110 7.05 11.10 1.55
CA ALA A 110 7.43 9.99 2.42
C ALA A 110 7.78 10.40 3.87
N LEU A 111 8.11 11.68 4.08
CA LEU A 111 8.38 12.28 5.37
C LEU A 111 7.18 12.34 6.32
N GLU A 112 5.94 12.45 5.82
CA GLU A 112 4.75 12.55 6.68
C GLU A 112 4.37 11.21 7.34
N ALA A 113 5.00 10.12 6.93
CA ALA A 113 4.89 8.84 7.64
C ALA A 113 5.54 8.91 9.03
N ILE A 114 6.52 9.80 9.24
CA ILE A 114 7.27 9.91 10.49
C ILE A 114 6.42 10.64 11.54
N ASN A 115 6.29 10.03 12.72
CA ASN A 115 5.55 10.60 13.84
C ASN A 115 6.06 12.01 14.21
N GLY A 116 5.19 13.01 14.06
CA GLY A 116 5.50 14.41 14.36
C GLY A 116 5.83 15.26 13.14
N ILE A 117 5.96 14.66 11.95
CA ILE A 117 6.03 15.38 10.68
C ILE A 117 4.63 15.44 10.08
N GLY A 118 4.05 16.64 9.99
CA GLY A 118 2.81 16.87 9.25
C GLY A 118 3.06 17.54 7.90
N GLU A 119 2.04 17.58 7.04
CA GLU A 119 2.02 18.20 5.69
C GLU A 119 2.90 19.46 5.57
N LYS A 120 2.69 20.47 6.44
CA LYS A 120 3.44 21.74 6.38
C LYS A 120 4.92 21.60 6.73
N THR A 121 5.26 20.69 7.63
CA THR A 121 6.65 20.40 8.01
C THR A 121 7.35 19.65 6.89
N ALA A 122 6.66 18.67 6.31
CA ALA A 122 7.14 17.89 5.18
C ALA A 122 7.36 18.75 3.93
N GLU A 123 6.46 19.70 3.63
CA GLU A 123 6.63 20.65 2.53
C GLU A 123 7.87 21.54 2.70
N LYS A 124 8.14 21.99 3.94
CA LYS A 124 9.33 22.79 4.24
C LYS A 124 10.62 21.97 4.13
N LEU A 125 10.61 20.72 4.59
CA LEU A 125 11.73 19.80 4.44
C LEU A 125 12.06 19.53 2.97
N GLN A 126 11.04 19.32 2.13
CA GLN A 126 11.22 19.20 0.68
C GLN A 126 11.82 20.46 0.06
N THR A 127 11.38 21.64 0.50
CA THR A 127 11.94 22.92 0.05
C THR A 127 13.43 23.06 0.44
N ALA A 128 13.83 22.46 1.57
CA ALA A 128 15.22 22.37 2.02
C ALA A 128 16.01 21.21 1.35
N GLY A 129 15.43 20.50 0.37
CA GLY A 129 16.08 19.43 -0.37
C GLY A 129 16.02 18.04 0.29
N ILE A 130 15.17 17.87 1.30
CA ILE A 130 14.92 16.58 1.95
C ILE A 130 13.59 16.04 1.41
N GLU A 131 13.67 15.08 0.51
CA GLU A 131 12.52 14.58 -0.26
C GLU A 131 11.94 13.29 0.34
N ASP A 132 12.79 12.52 1.02
CA ASP A 132 12.50 11.17 1.51
C ASP A 132 13.16 10.89 2.88
N VAL A 133 12.78 9.77 3.50
CA VAL A 133 13.30 9.32 4.80
C VAL A 133 14.83 9.15 4.80
N GLU A 134 15.41 8.66 3.71
CA GLU A 134 16.88 8.56 3.58
C GLU A 134 17.54 9.94 3.59
N GLY A 135 16.99 10.90 2.83
CA GLY A 135 17.46 12.28 2.85
C GLY A 135 17.43 12.89 4.24
N LEU A 136 16.39 12.59 5.03
CA LEU A 136 16.29 13.07 6.41
C LEU A 136 17.33 12.43 7.33
N LYS A 137 17.62 11.14 7.18
CA LYS A 137 18.62 10.41 7.99
C LYS A 137 20.04 10.93 7.79
N ASP A 138 20.39 11.25 6.55
CA ASP A 138 21.72 11.75 6.19
C ASP A 138 21.85 13.28 6.37
N ALA A 139 20.73 14.00 6.52
CA ALA A 139 20.74 15.44 6.71
C ALA A 139 21.40 15.86 8.03
N ASN A 140 22.06 17.01 7.99
CA ASN A 140 22.63 17.61 9.19
C ASN A 140 21.52 18.31 10.00
N PRO A 141 21.26 17.89 11.25
CA PRO A 141 20.14 18.42 12.03
C PRO A 141 20.28 19.92 12.36
N ASP A 142 21.50 20.45 12.41
CA ASP A 142 21.75 21.88 12.59
C ASP A 142 21.33 22.66 11.34
N GLU A 143 21.72 22.20 10.14
CA GLU A 143 21.36 22.86 8.87
C GLU A 143 19.84 22.79 8.61
N VAL A 144 19.22 21.65 8.89
CA VAL A 144 17.77 21.48 8.75
C VAL A 144 17.00 22.41 9.68
N ALA A 145 17.44 22.57 10.93
CA ALA A 145 16.78 23.46 11.88
C ALA A 145 16.95 24.96 11.52
N GLU A 146 18.02 25.32 10.81
CA GLU A 146 18.22 26.67 10.29
C GLU A 146 17.33 26.98 9.09
N GLU A 147 17.11 26.02 8.20
CA GLU A 147 16.29 26.21 6.99
C GLU A 147 14.79 25.98 7.22
N VAL A 148 14.43 25.10 8.15
CA VAL A 148 13.03 24.70 8.40
C VAL A 148 12.46 25.45 9.60
N ASP A 149 11.69 26.50 9.31
CA ASP A 149 11.01 27.30 10.33
C ASP A 149 10.08 26.46 11.22
N GLY A 150 10.29 26.52 12.54
CA GLY A 150 9.49 25.81 13.54
C GLY A 150 9.98 24.41 13.90
N VAL A 151 11.14 23.98 13.37
CA VAL A 151 11.77 22.69 13.69
C VAL A 151 13.10 22.93 14.41
N GLY A 152 13.26 22.34 15.59
CA GLY A 152 14.51 22.41 16.35
C GLY A 152 15.45 21.24 16.04
N VAL A 153 16.75 21.42 16.28
CA VAL A 153 17.79 20.39 16.11
C VAL A 153 17.43 19.08 16.82
N ASP A 154 16.91 19.19 18.05
CA ASP A 154 16.49 18.02 18.83
C ASP A 154 15.30 17.28 18.20
N THR A 155 14.40 18.01 17.55
CA THR A 155 13.26 17.43 16.83
C THR A 155 13.72 16.68 15.58
N VAL A 156 14.69 17.23 14.83
CA VAL A 156 15.27 16.54 13.67
C VAL A 156 15.96 15.25 14.11
N ARG A 157 16.72 15.30 15.21
CA ARG A 157 17.39 14.10 15.77
C ARG A 157 16.40 13.03 16.23
N ASP A 158 15.25 13.43 16.76
CA ASP A 158 14.18 12.51 17.15
C ASP A 158 13.64 11.75 15.93
N TRP A 159 13.33 12.47 14.85
CA TRP A 159 12.89 11.88 13.58
C TRP A 159 13.95 10.97 12.94
N GLN A 160 15.24 11.29 13.10
CA GLN A 160 16.34 10.46 12.62
C GLN A 160 16.53 9.18 13.45
N ALA A 161 16.16 9.20 14.73
CA ALA A 161 16.35 8.07 15.64
C ALA A 161 15.27 7.00 15.48
N ASP A 162 14.04 7.39 15.14
CA ASP A 162 12.88 6.49 15.00
C ASP A 162 12.00 6.90 13.80
N PRO A 163 12.38 6.51 12.57
CA PRO A 163 11.67 6.89 11.34
C PRO A 163 10.58 5.88 10.94
N ASP A 164 10.06 5.10 11.90
CA ASP A 164 9.14 3.97 11.70
C ASP A 164 7.72 4.42 11.30
#